data_AF-A0A8I1Q5L0-F1
#
_entry.id   AF-A0A8I1Q5L0-F1
#
_cell.length_a   1.000
_cell.length_b   1.000
_cell.length_c   1.000
_cell.angle_alpha   90.00
_cell.angle_beta   90.00
_cell.angle_gamma   90.00
#
_symmetry.space_group_name_H-M   'P 1'
#
loop_
_entity.id
_entity.type
_entity.pdbx_description
1 polymer ?
#
loop_
_entity_poly.entity_id
_entity_poly.type
_entity_poly.pdbx_seq_one_letter_code
_entity_poly.pdbx_strand_id
1 'polypeptide(L)' 'MPIIKSKQSIDTSSIKAQVNPAILEQIENYCQWAGIYDLGYFIEKSALDLFAKDAEWNLYLKQLEQCAEIAE' A
#
# COMPACT_ATOMS: atom_id res chain seq x y z
N MET A 1 7.46 -28.95 25.20
CA MET A 1 7.71 -27.48 25.20
C MET A 1 7.03 -26.91 23.96
N PRO A 2 6.17 -25.88 24.08
CA PRO A 2 5.52 -25.34 22.89
C PRO A 2 6.53 -24.60 22.01
N ILE A 3 6.44 -24.84 20.70
CA ILE A 3 7.27 -24.24 19.67
C ILE A 3 6.72 -22.84 19.43
N ILE A 4 7.46 -21.82 19.86
CA ILE A 4 7.12 -20.41 19.61
C ILE A 4 7.36 -20.18 18.11
N LYS A 5 6.28 -20.05 17.34
CA LYS A 5 6.37 -19.61 15.94
C LYS A 5 6.93 -18.19 15.95
N SER A 6 8.18 -18.05 15.52
CA SER A 6 8.83 -16.78 15.26
C SER A 6 7.94 -15.95 14.34
N LYS A 7 7.57 -14.74 14.77
CA LYS A 7 6.91 -13.74 13.91
C LYS A 7 7.78 -13.60 12.67
N GLN A 8 7.25 -13.98 11.49
CA GLN A 8 7.86 -13.62 10.22
C GLN A 8 8.01 -12.11 10.22
N SER A 9 9.24 -11.63 10.29
CA SER A 9 9.58 -10.25 10.00
C SER A 9 9.21 -10.02 8.54
N ILE A 10 8.08 -9.36 8.32
CA ILE A 10 7.74 -8.84 7.00
C ILE A 10 8.85 -7.87 6.64
N ASP A 11 9.50 -8.07 5.48
CA ASP A 11 10.53 -7.17 4.96
C ASP A 11 9.88 -5.80 4.64
N THR A 12 9.80 -4.94 5.65
CA THR A 12 9.25 -3.58 5.51
C THR A 12 10.33 -2.67 4.96
N SER A 13 10.10 -2.08 3.79
CA SER A 13 10.97 -1.06 3.21
C SER A 13 10.62 0.32 3.77
N SER A 14 11.59 1.00 4.38
CA SER A 14 11.40 2.37 4.85
C SER A 14 11.41 3.36 3.68
N ILE A 15 10.36 4.17 3.55
CA ILE A 15 10.23 5.20 2.53
C ILE A 15 10.29 6.59 3.17
N LYS A 16 11.08 7.50 2.58
CA LYS A 16 11.07 8.92 2.93
C LYS A 16 10.21 9.65 1.90
N ALA A 17 9.03 10.12 2.31
CA ALA A 17 8.14 10.90 1.47
C ALA A 17 7.98 12.32 2.03
N GLN A 18 8.01 13.32 1.15
CA GLN A 18 7.54 14.66 1.48
C GLN A 18 6.09 14.78 1.05
N VAL A 19 5.23 15.15 1.98
CA VAL A 19 3.79 15.29 1.76
C VAL A 19 3.39 16.72 2.12
N ASN A 20 2.39 17.27 1.42
CA ASN A 20 1.82 18.56 1.79
C ASN A 20 1.31 18.51 3.24
N PRO A 21 1.68 19.48 4.09
CA PRO A 21 1.29 19.47 5.51
C PRO A 21 -0.23 19.45 5.73
N ALA A 22 -1.01 20.10 4.86
CA ALA A 22 -2.47 20.08 4.99
C ALA A 22 -3.08 18.70 4.70
N ILE A 23 -2.49 17.96 3.76
CA ILE A 23 -2.92 16.59 3.43
C ILE A 23 -2.46 15.64 4.53
N LEU A 24 -1.26 15.83 5.07
CA LEU A 24 -0.76 15.04 6.20
C LEU A 24 -1.69 15.19 7.41
N GLU A 25 -2.10 16.40 7.76
CA GLU A 25 -3.03 16.67 8.86
C GLU A 25 -4.38 15.96 8.65
N GLN A 26 -4.91 15.98 7.42
CA GLN A 26 -6.15 15.23 7.11
C GLN A 26 -5.97 13.72 7.26
N ILE A 27 -4.83 13.18 6.82
CA ILE A 27 -4.52 11.75 6.98
C ILE A 27 -4.41 11.39 8.46
N GLU A 28 -3.71 12.19 9.26
CA GLU A 28 -3.57 11.96 10.70
C GLU A 28 -4.92 12.01 11.43
N ASN A 29 -5.77 12.99 11.10
CA ASN A 29 -7.13 13.06 11.65
C ASN A 29 -7.98 11.85 11.26
N TYR A 30 -7.89 11.39 10.01
CA TYR A 30 -8.58 10.19 9.55
C TYR A 30 -8.07 8.94 10.27
N CYS A 31 -6.76 8.80 10.40
CA CYS A 31 -6.12 7.71 11.13
C CYS A 31 -6.58 7.68 12.59
N GLN A 32 -6.65 8.83 13.25
CA GLN A 32 -7.15 8.94 14.63
C GLN A 32 -8.63 8.52 14.74
N TRP A 33 -9.49 8.97 13.82
CA TRP A 33 -10.90 8.59 13.79
C TRP A 33 -11.10 7.08 13.53
N ALA A 34 -10.30 6.50 12.63
CA ALA A 34 -10.37 5.09 12.26
C ALA A 34 -9.61 4.16 13.24
N GLY A 35 -8.90 4.70 14.23
CA GLY A 35 -8.06 3.92 15.16
C GLY A 35 -6.83 3.30 14.51
N ILE A 36 -6.30 3.93 13.45
CA ILE A 36 -5.07 3.53 12.75
C ILE A 36 -3.89 4.30 13.36
N TYR A 37 -2.91 3.57 13.89
CA TYR A 37 -1.71 4.15 14.52
C TYR A 37 -0.46 4.08 13.64
N ASP A 38 -0.53 3.35 12.54
CA ASP A 38 0.57 3.12 11.62
C ASP A 38 0.27 3.80 10.28
N LEU A 39 1.03 4.84 9.95
CA LEU A 39 0.89 5.56 8.70
C LEU A 39 1.27 4.69 7.48
N GLY A 40 2.20 3.76 7.64
CA GLY A 40 2.55 2.78 6.62
C GLY A 40 1.35 1.88 6.30
N TYR A 41 0.67 1.39 7.34
CA TYR A 41 -0.57 0.61 7.17
C TYR A 41 -1.66 1.41 6.44
N PHE A 42 -1.83 2.70 6.76
CA PHE A 42 -2.76 3.58 6.05
C PHE A 42 -2.40 3.69 4.56
N ILE A 43 -1.12 3.87 4.23
CA ILE A 43 -0.64 3.98 2.86
C ILE A 43 -0.87 2.66 2.11
N GLU A 44 -0.52 1.52 2.69
CA GLU A 44 -0.73 0.20 2.08
C GLU A 44 -2.21 -0.06 1.80
N LYS A 45 -3.08 0.20 2.79
CA LYS A 45 -4.53 0.03 2.62
C LYS A 45 -5.09 0.96 1.55
N SER A 46 -4.67 2.22 1.55
CA SER A 46 -5.13 3.21 0.56
C SER A 46 -4.65 2.84 -0.84
N ALA A 47 -3.41 2.36 -0.98
CA ALA A 47 -2.87 1.91 -2.26
C ALA A 47 -3.64 0.70 -2.79
N LEU A 48 -3.92 -0.30 -1.94
CA LEU A 48 -4.73 -1.47 -2.34
C LEU A 48 -6.13 -1.08 -2.80
N ASP A 49 -6.78 -0.16 -2.09
CA ASP A 49 -8.10 0.33 -2.45
C ASP A 49 -8.07 1.13 -3.77
N LEU A 50 -7.04 1.94 -3.97
CA LEU A 50 -6.80 2.67 -5.21
C LEU A 50 -6.60 1.70 -6.39
N PHE A 51 -5.71 0.71 -6.26
CA PHE A 51 -5.44 -0.26 -7.33
C PHE A 51 -6.69 -1.07 -7.72
N ALA A 52 -7.55 -1.39 -6.75
CA ALA A 52 -8.79 -2.11 -7.02
C ALA A 52 -9.83 -1.26 -7.78
N LYS A 53 -9.80 0.06 -7.62
CA LYS A 53 -10.79 0.99 -8.20
C LYS A 53 -10.31 1.68 -9.47
N ASP A 54 -9.00 1.81 -9.64
CA ASP A 54 -8.40 2.52 -10.75
C ASP A 54 -8.48 1.69 -12.04
N ALA A 55 -9.42 2.05 -12.91
CA ALA A 55 -9.66 1.35 -14.17
C ALA A 55 -8.49 1.51 -15.16
N GLU A 56 -7.78 2.65 -15.13
CA GLU A 56 -6.62 2.91 -15.99
C GLU A 56 -5.43 2.06 -15.55
N TRP A 57 -5.21 1.94 -14.24
CA TRP A 57 -4.21 1.04 -13.67
C TRP A 57 -4.48 -0.42 -14.05
N ASN A 58 -5.73 -0.87 -13.92
CA ASN A 58 -6.11 -2.23 -14.31
C ASN A 58 -5.98 -2.47 -15.82
N LEU A 59 -6.25 -1.46 -16.66
CA LEU A 59 -6.01 -1.54 -18.10
C LEU A 59 -4.51 -1.62 -18.41
N TYR A 60 -3.70 -0.82 -17.73
CA TYR A 60 -2.25 -0.84 -17.87
C TYR A 60 -1.64 -2.20 -17.50
N LEU A 61 -2.10 -2.82 -16.40
CA LEU A 61 -1.66 -4.17 -16.01
C LEU A 61 -1.96 -5.21 -17.09
N LYS A 62 -3.16 -5.17 -17.69
CA LYS A 62 -3.51 -6.07 -18.80
C LYS A 62 -2.64 -5.86 -20.03
N GLN A 63 -2.29 -4.61 -20.34
CA GLN A 63 -1.39 -4.31 -21.46
C GLN A 63 0.04 -4.79 -21.17
N LEU A 64 0.51 -4.70 -19.93
CA LEU A 64 1.80 -5.24 -19.52
C LEU A 64 1.87 -6.76 -19.69
N GLU A 65 0.84 -7.50 -19.26
CA GLU A 65 0.75 -8.96 -19.45
C GLU A 65 0.78 -9.31 -20.95
N GLN A 66 0.00 -8.61 -21.77
CA GLN A 66 -0.03 -8.83 -23.21
C GLN A 66 1.29 -8.51 -23.91
N CYS A 67 2.00 -7.45 -23.50
CA CYS A 67 3.32 -7.13 -24.04
C CYS A 67 4.39 -8.15 -23.62
N ALA A 68 4.26 -8.77 -22.44
CA ALA A 68 5.17 -9.82 -21.99
C ALA A 68 4.96 -11.12 -22.78
N GLU A 69 3.72 -11.50 -23.09
CA GLU A 69 3.41 -12.69 -23.90
C GLU A 69 3.80 -12.56 -25.38
N ILE A 70 3.94 -11.35 -25.92
CA ILE A 70 4.34 -11.12 -27.33
C ILE A 70 5.88 -11.09 -27.48
N ALA A 71 6.62 -11.01 -26.38
CA ALA A 71 8.08 -10.95 -26.36
C ALA A 71 8.77 -12.32 -26.19
N GLU A 72 8.00 -13.41 -26.08
CA GLU A 72 8.44 -14.80 -25.92
C GLU A 72 8.11 -15.64 -27.16
#